data_AF-A0AAV6TGC5-F1
#
_entry.id   AF-A0AAV6TGC5-F1
#
_cell.length_a   1.000
_cell.length_b   1.000
_cell.length_c   1.000
_cell.angle_alpha   90.00
_cell.angle_beta   90.00
_cell.angle_gamma   90.00
#
_symmetry.space_group_name_H-M   'P 1'
#
loop_
_entity.id
_entity.type
_entity.pdbx_description
1 polymer ?
#
loop_
_entity_poly.entity_id
_entity_poly.type
_entity_poly.pdbx_seq_one_letter_code
_entity_poly.pdbx_strand_id
1 'polypeptide(L)'
;MLRDMTINGEEYVLDFVKYEFDDKRRYNRPTTSEVAIMIVSKDGSVPSVDLKVYPKQEGNRETTILKQTSQHSDPMTFPILFPHGDFGWTYNMKTTKGKKISPVQYYGPRLALHPDEPFNPLLNAGRLTQQYIINCYVTKTCQMIS
;
A
#
# COMPACT_ATOMS: atom_id res chain seq x y z
N MET A 1 -1.24 -14.17 10.74
CA MET A 1 -0.01 -13.95 11.51
C MET A 1 0.95 -13.24 10.58
N LEU A 2 0.88 -11.91 10.53
CA LEU A 2 1.92 -11.11 9.87
C LEU A 2 3.16 -11.24 10.76
N ARG A 3 4.29 -11.63 10.16
CA ARG A 3 5.53 -11.87 10.88
C ARG A 3 6.22 -10.55 11.16
N ASP A 4 6.85 -10.48 12.32
CA ASP A 4 7.68 -9.38 12.79
C ASP A 4 8.80 -9.10 11.76
N MET A 5 8.96 -7.84 11.40
CA MET A 5 9.99 -7.41 10.46
C MET A 5 11.10 -6.73 11.24
N THR A 6 12.24 -7.41 11.37
CA THR A 6 13.42 -6.88 12.06
C THR A 6 14.29 -6.09 11.07
N ILE A 7 14.48 -4.80 11.32
CA ILE A 7 15.39 -3.93 10.55
C ILE A 7 16.37 -3.30 11.56
N ASN A 8 17.67 -3.45 11.33
CA ASN A 8 18.74 -2.92 12.20
C ASN A 8 18.66 -3.35 13.68
N GLY A 9 18.13 -4.54 13.97
CA GLY A 9 18.01 -5.07 15.33
C GLY A 9 16.85 -4.50 16.15
N GLU A 10 16.01 -3.63 15.57
CA GLU A 10 14.74 -3.23 16.15
C GLU A 10 13.57 -3.93 15.42
N GLU A 11 12.59 -4.38 16.20
CA GLU A 11 11.45 -5.15 15.74
C GLU A 11 10.31 -4.20 15.38
N TYR A 12 9.93 -4.17 14.10
CA TYR A 12 8.84 -3.35 13.60
C TYR A 12 7.68 -4.26 13.21
N VAL A 13 6.51 -4.01 13.81
CA VAL A 13 5.28 -4.74 13.52
C VAL A 13 4.27 -3.77 12.93
N LEU A 14 3.92 -4.00 11.67
CA LEU A 14 2.74 -3.38 11.09
C LEU A 14 1.53 -4.23 11.50
N ASP A 15 0.88 -3.83 12.59
CA ASP A 15 -0.23 -4.59 13.15
C ASP A 15 -1.58 -3.99 12.78
N PHE A 16 -2.47 -4.84 12.28
CA PHE A 16 -3.86 -4.46 12.06
C PHE A 16 -4.63 -4.69 13.36
N VAL A 17 -4.84 -3.62 14.12
CA VAL A 17 -5.57 -3.69 15.38
C VAL A 17 -7.04 -4.02 15.09
N LYS A 18 -7.52 -5.11 15.68
CA LYS A 18 -8.93 -5.48 15.72
C LYS A 18 -9.44 -5.26 17.13
N TYR A 19 -10.49 -4.48 17.30
CA TYR A 19 -11.07 -4.21 18.62
C TYR A 19 -12.07 -5.31 19.01
N GLU A 20 -12.28 -5.50 20.30
CA GLU A 20 -13.16 -6.56 20.83
C GLU A 20 -14.62 -6.41 20.36
N PHE A 21 -15.01 -5.17 20.03
CA PHE A 21 -16.32 -4.77 19.53
C PHE A 21 -16.44 -4.81 18.00
N ASP A 22 -15.36 -5.10 17.25
CA ASP A 22 -15.44 -5.24 15.79
C ASP A 22 -16.29 -6.47 15.45
N ASP A 23 -17.30 -6.27 14.59
CA ASP A 23 -18.18 -7.36 14.17
C ASP A 23 -17.38 -8.51 13.54
N LYS A 24 -17.58 -9.73 14.04
CA LYS A 24 -16.88 -10.95 13.65
C LYS A 24 -17.47 -11.61 12.39
N ARG A 25 -18.56 -11.08 11.83
CA ARG A 25 -19.25 -11.66 10.66
C ARG A 25 -18.56 -11.26 9.35
N ARG A 26 -18.51 -12.21 8.42
CA ARG A 26 -17.77 -12.15 7.15
C ARG A 26 -18.33 -11.16 6.12
N TYR A 27 -19.55 -10.64 6.33
CA TYR A 27 -20.29 -9.82 5.37
C TYR A 27 -21.08 -8.68 6.02
N ASN A 28 -20.46 -7.92 6.94
CA ASN A 28 -21.10 -6.70 7.41
C ASN A 28 -20.81 -5.53 6.48
N ARG A 29 -21.86 -4.71 6.25
CA ARG A 29 -21.71 -3.35 5.73
C ARG A 29 -20.83 -2.57 6.73
N PRO A 30 -19.70 -1.96 6.33
CA PRO A 30 -18.86 -1.23 7.27
C PRO A 30 -19.65 -0.02 7.80
N THR A 31 -19.94 0.02 9.09
CA THR A 31 -20.54 1.20 9.75
C THR A 31 -19.49 2.12 10.38
N THR A 32 -18.34 1.58 10.80
CA THR A 32 -17.01 2.24 10.90
C THR A 32 -16.05 1.25 11.59
N SER A 33 -14.99 0.85 10.88
CA SER A 33 -13.76 0.36 11.51
C SER A 33 -12.66 1.31 11.06
N GLU A 34 -12.12 2.09 12.00
CA GLU A 34 -11.01 2.99 11.76
C GLU A 34 -9.72 2.16 11.69
N VAL A 35 -9.01 2.24 10.57
CA VAL A 35 -7.68 1.66 10.44
C VAL A 35 -6.69 2.75 10.82
N ALA A 36 -6.01 2.60 11.96
CA ALA A 36 -4.93 3.47 12.39
C ALA A 36 -3.58 2.80 12.10
N ILE A 37 -2.60 3.59 11.67
CA ILE A 37 -1.21 3.15 11.61
C ILE A 37 -0.49 3.73 12.82
N MET A 38 0.15 2.88 13.62
CA MET A 38 1.19 3.33 14.54
C MET A 38 2.55 3.00 13.94
N ILE A 39 3.31 4.03 13.59
CA ILE A 39 4.70 3.89 13.17
C ILE A 39 5.54 4.27 14.38
N VAL A 40 6.10 3.27 15.05
CA VAL A 40 6.96 3.48 16.20
C VAL A 40 8.40 3.42 15.72
N SER A 41 9.04 4.58 15.59
CA SER A 41 10.47 4.71 15.33
C SER A 41 11.03 5.82 16.20
N LYS A 42 12.28 5.66 16.67
CA LYS A 42 12.93 6.64 17.57
C LYS A 42 12.99 8.06 17.00
N ASP A 43 13.02 8.16 15.68
CA ASP A 43 13.18 9.38 14.90
C ASP A 43 11.91 9.77 14.12
N GLY A 44 10.81 9.02 14.26
CA GLY A 44 9.59 9.24 13.47
C GLY A 44 9.74 8.87 11.99
N SER A 45 10.83 8.19 11.62
CA SER A 45 11.04 7.65 10.28
C SER A 45 10.01 6.55 9.97
N VAL A 46 9.57 6.50 8.73
CA VAL A 46 8.70 5.43 8.24
C VAL A 46 9.58 4.31 7.68
N PRO A 47 9.48 3.06 8.19
CA PRO A 47 10.29 1.97 7.66
C PRO A 47 9.93 1.70 6.21
N SER A 48 10.94 1.54 5.36
CA SER A 48 10.75 1.08 3.98
C SER A 48 10.37 -0.39 4.00
N VAL A 49 9.19 -0.72 3.46
CA VAL A 49 8.69 -2.10 3.41
C VAL A 49 8.91 -2.68 2.02
N ASP A 50 9.86 -3.59 1.89
CA ASP A 50 10.10 -4.31 0.64
C ASP A 50 9.22 -5.56 0.53
N LEU A 51 8.79 -5.88 -0.70
CA LEU A 51 7.97 -7.04 -1.00
C LEU A 51 8.84 -8.20 -1.45
N LYS A 52 8.83 -9.31 -0.71
CA LYS A 52 9.51 -10.55 -1.12
C LYS A 52 8.57 -11.42 -1.95
N VAL A 53 8.96 -11.68 -3.20
CA VAL A 53 8.17 -12.44 -4.17
C VAL A 53 8.66 -13.87 -4.23
N TYR A 54 7.73 -14.80 -4.03
CA TYR A 54 7.96 -16.23 -4.13
C TYR A 54 7.35 -16.75 -5.44
N PRO A 55 8.17 -17.19 -6.42
CA PRO A 55 7.66 -17.72 -7.67
C PRO A 55 6.91 -19.04 -7.45
N LYS A 56 5.77 -19.22 -8.12
CA LYS A 56 4.87 -20.38 -7.94
C LYS A 56 5.35 -21.66 -8.66
N GLN A 57 6.30 -21.59 -9.60
CA GLN A 57 6.73 -22.77 -10.37
C GLN A 57 7.59 -23.72 -9.51
N GLU A 58 7.30 -25.02 -9.60
CA GLU A 58 8.18 -26.09 -9.10
C GLU A 58 9.51 -26.03 -9.84
N GLY A 59 10.58 -25.71 -9.11
CA GLY A 59 11.91 -25.53 -9.66
C GLY A 59 12.53 -24.29 -9.08
N ASN A 60 13.16 -24.47 -7.91
CA ASN A 60 14.10 -23.63 -7.17
C ASN A 60 14.49 -22.25 -7.77
N ARG A 61 13.50 -21.40 -8.10
CA ARG A 61 13.76 -20.04 -8.58
C ARG A 61 14.00 -19.16 -7.37
N GLU A 62 15.05 -18.35 -7.46
CA GLU A 62 15.40 -17.43 -6.41
C GLU A 62 14.25 -16.46 -6.12
N THR A 63 14.06 -16.18 -4.83
CA THR A 63 13.08 -15.19 -4.39
C THR A 63 13.56 -13.81 -4.78
N THR A 64 12.70 -13.00 -5.39
CA THR A 64 13.04 -11.63 -5.75
C THR A 64 12.55 -10.67 -4.66
N ILE A 65 13.39 -9.74 -4.25
CA ILE A 65 12.98 -8.62 -3.41
C ILE A 65 12.60 -7.46 -4.32
N LEU A 66 11.33 -7.07 -4.28
CA LEU A 66 10.82 -5.88 -4.92
C LEU A 66 10.84 -4.73 -3.93
N LYS A 67 11.58 -3.68 -4.28
CA LYS A 67 11.54 -2.44 -3.52
C LYS A 67 10.13 -1.86 -3.53
N GLN A 68 9.72 -1.22 -2.43
CA GLN A 68 8.46 -0.48 -2.35
C GLN A 68 8.26 0.50 -3.52
N THR A 69 9.36 1.02 -4.05
CA THR A 69 9.40 2.05 -5.08
C THR A 69 9.30 1.47 -6.50
N SER A 70 9.16 0.15 -6.61
CA SER A 70 8.93 -0.56 -7.85
C SER A 70 7.51 -0.30 -8.35
N GLN A 71 7.36 -0.10 -9.66
CA GLN A 71 6.06 -0.01 -10.31
C GLN A 71 5.18 -1.27 -10.11
N HIS A 72 5.77 -2.38 -9.67
CA HIS A 72 5.05 -3.63 -9.39
C HIS A 72 4.62 -3.76 -7.93
N SER A 73 5.09 -2.88 -7.03
CA SER A 73 4.82 -3.02 -5.59
C SER A 73 3.33 -2.87 -5.27
N ASP A 74 2.68 -1.81 -5.74
CA ASP A 74 1.24 -1.59 -5.55
C ASP A 74 0.37 -2.70 -6.13
N PRO A 75 0.48 -3.10 -7.42
CA PRO A 75 -0.38 -4.13 -7.99
C PRO A 75 -0.16 -5.52 -7.38
N MET A 76 1.05 -5.83 -6.89
CA MET A 76 1.31 -7.10 -6.21
C MET A 76 0.84 -7.12 -4.75
N THR A 77 0.79 -5.96 -4.11
CA THR A 77 0.28 -5.81 -2.72
C THR A 77 -1.25 -5.73 -2.70
N PHE A 78 -1.84 -5.09 -3.72
CA PHE A 78 -3.29 -4.86 -3.82
C PHE A 78 -3.89 -5.44 -5.12
N PRO A 79 -3.72 -6.74 -5.42
CA PRO A 79 -4.13 -7.31 -6.72
C PRO A 79 -5.61 -7.14 -7.05
N ILE A 80 -6.48 -7.05 -6.04
CA ILE A 80 -7.92 -6.80 -6.21
C ILE A 80 -8.20 -5.37 -6.70
N LEU A 81 -7.37 -4.39 -6.30
CA LEU A 81 -7.47 -3.00 -6.76
C LEU A 81 -6.89 -2.80 -8.16
N PHE A 82 -6.04 -3.73 -8.62
CA PHE A 82 -5.37 -3.70 -9.91
C PHE A 82 -5.70 -4.97 -10.73
N PRO A 83 -6.98 -5.18 -11.09
CA PRO A 83 -7.43 -6.43 -11.73
C PRO A 83 -6.76 -6.68 -13.10
N HIS A 84 -6.30 -5.62 -13.76
CA HIS A 84 -5.59 -5.71 -15.04
C HIS A 84 -4.06 -5.74 -14.88
N GLY A 85 -3.55 -5.68 -13.66
CA GLY A 85 -2.10 -5.66 -13.40
C GLY A 85 -1.44 -4.35 -13.81
N ASP A 86 -2.17 -3.23 -13.79
CA ASP A 86 -1.62 -1.91 -14.12
C ASP A 86 -0.44 -1.54 -13.22
N PHE A 87 0.50 -0.78 -13.77
CA PHE A 87 1.66 -0.34 -13.01
C PHE A 87 1.29 0.69 -11.94
N GLY A 88 1.81 0.42 -10.74
CA GLY A 88 1.84 1.32 -9.60
C GLY A 88 2.74 2.54 -9.81
N TRP A 89 2.84 3.38 -8.79
CA TRP A 89 3.73 4.54 -8.84
C TRP A 89 5.21 4.14 -8.75
N THR A 90 6.10 4.92 -9.37
CA THR A 90 7.56 4.75 -9.25
C THR A 90 8.30 6.08 -9.45
N TYR A 91 9.50 6.23 -8.89
CA TYR A 91 10.34 7.43 -9.02
C TYR A 91 10.71 7.80 -10.46
N ASN A 92 10.68 6.82 -11.36
CA ASN A 92 11.00 7.03 -12.77
C ASN A 92 9.81 7.61 -13.56
N MET A 93 8.64 7.73 -12.95
CA MET A 93 7.44 8.20 -13.62
C MET A 93 7.54 9.70 -13.94
N LYS A 94 7.30 10.04 -15.20
CA LYS A 94 7.38 11.41 -15.73
C LYS A 94 6.15 11.75 -16.55
N THR A 95 5.80 13.02 -16.55
CA THR A 95 4.81 13.59 -17.47
C THR A 95 5.33 13.54 -18.91
N THR A 96 4.45 13.73 -19.88
CA THR A 96 4.82 13.91 -21.30
C THR A 96 5.82 15.03 -21.53
N LYS A 97 5.85 16.04 -20.63
CA LYS A 97 6.80 17.16 -20.63
C LYS A 97 8.10 16.85 -19.87
N GLY A 98 8.35 15.60 -19.47
CA GLY A 98 9.58 15.16 -18.79
C GLY A 98 9.67 15.49 -17.30
N LYS A 99 8.69 16.19 -16.71
CA LYS A 99 8.66 16.51 -15.28
C LYS A 99 8.36 15.25 -14.46
N LYS A 100 9.12 14.99 -13.39
CA LYS A 100 8.87 13.89 -12.44
C LYS A 100 7.47 14.03 -11.82
N ILE A 101 6.76 12.91 -11.71
CA ILE A 101 5.44 12.82 -11.10
C ILE A 101 5.60 12.44 -9.63
N SER A 102 5.12 13.29 -8.73
CA SER A 102 5.07 12.97 -7.29
C SER A 102 3.98 11.93 -6.97
N PRO A 103 4.10 11.18 -5.86
CA PRO A 103 3.06 10.28 -5.34
C PRO A 103 1.72 10.98 -5.23
N VAL A 104 1.69 12.22 -4.73
CA VAL A 104 0.45 12.99 -4.59
C VAL A 104 -0.22 13.25 -5.94
N GLN A 105 0.57 13.56 -6.97
CA GLN A 105 0.04 13.75 -8.32
C GLN A 105 -0.41 12.45 -8.98
N TYR A 106 0.14 11.31 -8.57
CA TYR A 106 -0.26 9.99 -9.05
C TYR A 106 -1.51 9.46 -8.32
N TYR A 107 -1.50 9.44 -6.99
CA TYR A 107 -2.57 8.87 -6.17
C TYR A 107 -3.76 9.81 -6.03
N GLY A 108 -3.54 11.13 -6.01
CA GLY A 108 -4.58 12.14 -5.78
C GLY A 108 -5.76 12.02 -6.74
N PRO A 109 -5.55 12.09 -8.07
CA PRO A 109 -6.63 11.94 -9.04
C PRO A 109 -7.33 10.57 -8.96
N ARG A 110 -6.59 9.50 -8.64
CA ARG A 110 -7.16 8.14 -8.52
C ARG A 110 -8.06 7.95 -7.30
N LEU A 111 -7.82 8.74 -6.25
CA LEU A 111 -8.61 8.74 -5.02
C LEU A 111 -9.65 9.88 -5.00
N ALA A 112 -9.69 10.72 -6.04
CA ALA A 112 -10.69 11.78 -6.14
C ALA A 112 -12.04 11.20 -6.56
N LEU A 113 -13.10 11.78 -6.01
CA LEU A 113 -14.47 11.53 -6.49
C LEU A 113 -14.68 12.41 -7.73
N HIS A 114 -15.02 11.77 -8.85
CA HIS A 114 -15.38 12.46 -10.08
C HIS A 114 -16.91 12.59 -10.15
N PRO A 115 -17.46 13.81 -10.34
CA PRO A 115 -18.91 14.00 -10.44
C PRO A 115 -19.57 13.19 -11.56
N ASP A 116 -18.82 12.97 -12.65
CA ASP A 116 -19.30 12.30 -13.87
C ASP A 116 -19.12 10.77 -13.82
N GLU A 117 -18.30 10.25 -12.88
CA GLU A 117 -18.08 8.82 -12.68
C GLU A 117 -18.52 8.42 -11.26
N PRO A 118 -19.77 7.96 -11.09
CA PRO A 118 -20.32 7.68 -9.77
C PRO A 118 -19.66 6.48 -9.07
N PHE A 119 -18.91 5.66 -9.80
CA PHE A 119 -18.28 4.45 -9.28
C PHE A 119 -16.76 4.45 -9.47
N ASN A 120 -16.03 4.64 -8.37
CA ASN A 120 -14.59 4.43 -8.32
C ASN A 120 -14.29 3.08 -7.64
N PRO A 121 -13.74 2.07 -8.35
CA PRO A 121 -13.43 0.77 -7.77
C PRO A 121 -12.47 0.84 -6.58
N LEU A 122 -11.52 1.78 -6.60
CA LEU A 122 -10.55 1.96 -5.52
C LEU A 122 -11.22 2.43 -4.24
N LEU A 123 -12.23 3.31 -4.34
CA LEU A 123 -12.94 3.85 -3.17
C LEU A 123 -14.01 2.90 -2.62
N ASN A 124 -14.49 1.97 -3.44
CA ASN A 124 -15.56 1.02 -3.06
C ASN A 124 -15.04 -0.32 -2.53
N ALA A 125 -13.72 -0.51 -2.40
CA ALA A 125 -13.12 -1.74 -1.87
C ALA A 125 -13.11 -1.84 -0.33
N GLY A 126 -13.69 -0.85 0.38
CA GLY A 126 -13.88 -0.87 1.83
C GLY A 126 -12.57 -0.84 2.61
N ARG A 127 -12.31 -1.86 3.44
CA ARG A 127 -11.07 -1.92 4.25
C ARG A 127 -9.80 -1.94 3.39
N LEU A 128 -9.88 -2.52 2.18
CA LEU A 128 -8.76 -2.54 1.25
C LEU A 128 -8.41 -1.14 0.76
N THR A 129 -9.42 -0.28 0.56
CA THR A 129 -9.24 1.15 0.26
C THR A 129 -8.48 1.85 1.37
N GLN A 130 -8.84 1.61 2.64
CA GLN A 130 -8.16 2.21 3.79
C GLN A 130 -6.68 1.81 3.83
N GLN A 131 -6.38 0.52 3.63
CA GLN A 131 -5.00 0.02 3.55
C GLN A 131 -4.22 0.63 2.38
N TYR A 132 -4.87 0.81 1.24
CA TYR A 132 -4.25 1.43 0.08
C TYR A 132 -3.93 2.91 0.31
N ILE A 133 -4.86 3.68 0.91
CA ILE A 133 -4.62 5.09 1.27
C ILE A 133 -3.46 5.21 2.26
N ILE A 134 -3.40 4.31 3.23
CA ILE A 134 -2.30 4.19 4.19
C ILE A 134 -0.96 3.96 3.47
N ASN A 135 -0.92 3.01 2.53
CA ASN A 135 0.26 2.74 1.73
C ASN A 135 0.69 3.96 0.89
N CYS A 136 -0.27 4.69 0.31
CA CYS A 136 -0.01 5.93 -0.42
C CYS A 136 0.64 7.00 0.47
N TYR A 137 0.18 7.12 1.72
CA TYR A 137 0.73 8.05 2.70
C TYR A 137 2.17 7.68 3.06
N VAL A 138 2.43 6.40 3.36
CA VAL A 138 3.78 5.88 3.66
C VAL A 138 4.73 6.12 2.48
N THR A 139 4.30 5.84 1.26
CA THR A 139 5.10 6.10 0.05
C THR A 139 5.43 7.59 -0.12
N LYS A 140 4.48 8.49 0.18
CA LYS A 140 4.72 9.94 0.18
C LYS A 140 5.73 10.35 1.25
N THR A 141 5.61 9.84 2.47
CA THR A 141 6.51 10.20 3.58
C THR A 141 7.92 9.68 3.34
N CYS A 142 8.08 8.48 2.78
CA CYS A 142 9.39 7.94 2.41
C CYS A 142 10.09 8.82 1.36
N GLN A 143 9.36 9.46 0.43
CA GLN A 143 9.96 10.41 -0.50
C GLN A 143 10.44 11.70 0.17
N MET A 144 9.76 12.19 1.21
CA MET A 144 10.14 13.46 1.85
C MET A 144 11.42 13.34 2.70
N ILE A 145 11.82 12.12 3.06
CA ILE A 145 12.97 11.83 3.93
C ILE A 145 14.20 11.38 3.11
N SER A 146 14.04 11.09 1.81
CA SER A 146 15.11 10.68 0.88
C SER A 146 15.69 11.83 0.06
#